data_AF-A0A949PAB0-F1
#
_entry.id   AF-A0A949PAB0-F1
#
_cell.length_a   1.000
_cell.length_b   1.000
_cell.length_c   1.000
_cell.angle_alpha   90.00
_cell.angle_beta   90.00
_cell.angle_gamma   90.00
#
_symmetry.space_group_name_H-M   'P 1'
#
loop_
_entity.id
_entity.type
_entity.pdbx_description
1 polymer ?
#
loop_
_entity_poly.entity_id
_entity_poly.type
_entity_poly.pdbx_seq_one_letter_code
_entity_poly.pdbx_strand_id
1 'polypeptide(L)'
;MNRQIRQLAGGLMACYVILFVALNYWQVGRKEELDSQFDNTRQVLREFNKPRGPIVTSDGIVAAVSYPSAPGEPYDYRREYPTGDLLADVTGYFTFAFGSTQVERLYGDVLSGTTAEQQVRSLGDLLSGDVDAAGSVELALRHDAQSLAKFMLAGRTGSVVVLEPKTGAIRAMYSNPTYDPNTFVNADFEVAQETITELQNAEDNPLLAQAYQERYMPGSTFKVVTTGIAL
;
A
#
# COMPACT_ATOMS: atom_id res chain seq x y z
N MET A 1 28.46 -46.33 -25.12
CA MET A 1 27.14 -45.68 -25.03
C MET A 1 26.56 -45.52 -26.42
N ASN A 2 25.36 -46.04 -26.68
CA ASN A 2 24.79 -46.16 -28.02
C ASN A 2 24.52 -44.76 -28.64
N ARG A 3 24.85 -44.55 -29.92
CA ARG A 3 24.74 -43.23 -30.59
C ARG A 3 23.31 -42.70 -30.58
N GLN A 4 22.34 -43.61 -30.70
CA GLN A 4 20.91 -43.33 -30.63
C GLN A 4 20.48 -42.81 -29.24
N ILE A 5 21.02 -43.39 -28.16
CA ILE A 5 20.73 -42.96 -26.79
C ILE A 5 21.30 -41.55 -26.53
N ARG A 6 22.50 -41.25 -27.05
CA ARG A 6 23.10 -39.91 -26.93
C ARG A 6 22.32 -38.83 -27.69
N GLN A 7 21.77 -39.17 -28.86
CA GLN A 7 20.94 -38.25 -29.64
C GLN A 7 19.59 -37.99 -28.97
N LEU A 8 18.95 -39.03 -28.42
CA LEU A 8 17.72 -38.89 -27.64
C LEU A 8 17.94 -38.04 -26.38
N ALA A 9 19.01 -38.31 -25.63
CA ALA A 9 19.36 -37.54 -24.43
C ALA A 9 19.67 -36.08 -24.76
N GLY A 10 20.38 -35.80 -25.87
CA GLY A 10 20.62 -34.44 -26.34
C GLY A 10 19.33 -33.70 -26.73
N GLY A 11 18.40 -34.39 -27.40
CA GLY A 11 17.08 -33.84 -27.74
C GLY A 11 16.25 -33.50 -26.50
N LEU A 12 16.16 -34.43 -25.54
CA LEU A 12 15.45 -34.21 -24.27
C LEU A 12 16.08 -33.07 -23.46
N MET A 13 17.41 -32.97 -23.42
CA MET A 13 18.10 -31.89 -22.71
C MET A 13 17.84 -30.53 -23.37
N ALA A 14 17.81 -30.46 -24.70
CA ALA A 14 17.43 -29.25 -25.42
C ALA A 14 15.98 -28.84 -25.10
N CYS A 15 15.04 -29.80 -25.08
CA CYS A 15 13.66 -29.52 -24.67
C CYS A 15 13.56 -29.00 -23.23
N TYR A 16 14.33 -29.56 -22.30
CA TYR A 16 14.39 -29.09 -20.91
C TYR A 16 14.96 -27.68 -20.79
N VAL A 17 16.02 -27.35 -21.54
CA VAL A 17 16.60 -26.01 -21.55
C VAL A 17 15.63 -25.00 -22.13
N ILE A 18 14.93 -25.34 -23.22
CA ILE A 18 13.89 -24.48 -23.82
C ILE A 18 12.76 -24.25 -22.82
N LEU A 19 12.30 -25.31 -22.15
CA LEU A 19 11.26 -25.21 -21.13
C LEU A 19 11.71 -24.39 -19.92
N PHE A 20 12.96 -24.55 -19.47
CA PHE A 20 13.55 -23.77 -18.38
C PHE A 20 13.62 -22.28 -18.73
N VAL A 21 14.11 -21.93 -19.92
CA VAL A 21 14.16 -20.54 -20.39
C VAL A 21 12.75 -19.96 -20.52
N ALA A 22 11.80 -20.72 -21.08
CA ALA A 22 10.41 -20.28 -21.19
C ALA A 22 9.79 -20.03 -19.81
N LEU A 23 9.96 -20.96 -18.85
CA LEU A 23 9.47 -20.78 -17.49
C LEU A 23 10.12 -19.57 -16.82
N ASN A 24 11.43 -19.38 -16.94
CA ASN A 24 12.13 -18.26 -16.32
C ASN A 24 11.68 -16.91 -16.93
N TYR A 25 11.45 -16.87 -18.25
CA TYR A 25 10.92 -15.70 -18.93
C TYR A 25 9.54 -15.28 -18.38
N TRP A 26 8.63 -16.23 -18.19
CA TRP A 26 7.30 -15.94 -17.66
C TRP A 26 7.27 -15.71 -16.14
N GLN A 27 8.00 -16.51 -15.36
CA GLN A 27 7.97 -16.48 -13.89
C GLN A 27 8.83 -15.38 -13.28
N VAL A 28 9.87 -14.92 -13.98
CA VAL A 28 10.81 -13.91 -13.48
C VAL A 28 10.80 -12.67 -14.37
N GLY A 29 10.91 -12.85 -15.68
CA GLY A 29 11.01 -11.73 -16.63
C GLY A 29 9.73 -10.92 -16.81
N ARG A 30 8.56 -11.57 -16.70
CA ARG A 30 7.24 -10.93 -16.89
C ARG A 30 6.33 -11.00 -15.67
N LYS A 31 6.86 -11.36 -14.50
CA LYS A 31 6.08 -11.48 -13.28
C LYS A 31 5.31 -10.20 -12.96
N GLU A 32 6.00 -9.06 -12.99
CA GLU A 32 5.42 -7.75 -12.68
C GLU A 32 4.30 -7.36 -13.65
N GLU A 33 4.47 -7.64 -14.94
CA GLU A 33 3.46 -7.36 -15.98
C GLU A 33 2.20 -8.23 -15.79
N LEU A 34 2.37 -9.53 -15.50
CA LEU A 34 1.27 -10.47 -15.27
C LEU A 34 0.53 -10.22 -13.94
N ASP A 35 1.27 -9.86 -12.89
CA ASP A 35 0.70 -9.51 -11.59
C ASP A 35 -0.08 -8.18 -11.67
N SER A 36 0.33 -7.25 -12.55
CA SER A 36 -0.35 -5.97 -12.77
C SER A 36 -1.64 -6.03 -13.60
N GLN A 37 -1.99 -7.21 -14.16
CA GLN A 37 -3.22 -7.35 -14.96
C GLN A 37 -4.47 -7.35 -14.08
N PHE A 38 -5.43 -6.49 -14.44
CA PHE A 38 -6.70 -6.34 -13.73
C PHE A 38 -7.50 -7.66 -13.59
N ASP A 39 -7.37 -8.58 -14.56
CA ASP A 39 -8.07 -9.87 -14.56
C ASP A 39 -7.48 -10.89 -13.55
N ASN A 40 -6.35 -10.59 -12.90
CA ASN A 40 -5.70 -11.48 -11.94
C ASN A 40 -6.30 -11.40 -10.53
N THR A 41 -7.54 -11.86 -10.40
CA THR A 41 -8.29 -11.87 -9.13
C THR A 41 -7.72 -12.83 -8.08
N ARG A 42 -6.90 -13.81 -8.47
CA ARG A 42 -6.30 -14.80 -7.56
C ARG A 42 -5.29 -14.19 -6.60
N GLN A 43 -4.55 -13.18 -7.05
CA GLN A 43 -3.57 -12.50 -6.21
C GLN A 43 -4.29 -11.67 -5.14
N VAL A 44 -5.32 -10.93 -5.55
CA VAL A 44 -6.18 -10.15 -4.65
C VAL A 44 -6.82 -11.07 -3.60
N LEU A 45 -7.42 -12.19 -3.99
CA LEU A 45 -8.02 -13.15 -3.05
C LEU A 45 -7.00 -13.72 -2.04
N ARG A 46 -5.77 -14.01 -2.47
CA ARG A 46 -4.72 -14.48 -1.55
C ARG A 46 -4.26 -13.41 -0.58
N GLU A 47 -4.29 -12.14 -1.00
CA GLU A 47 -3.89 -11.02 -0.15
C GLU A 47 -4.92 -10.75 0.94
N PHE A 48 -6.22 -10.93 0.67
CA PHE A 48 -7.30 -10.79 1.66
C PHE A 48 -7.48 -12.02 2.58
N ASN A 49 -7.00 -13.20 2.16
CA ASN A 49 -7.00 -14.40 3.01
C ASN A 49 -5.73 -14.55 3.86
N LYS A 50 -4.90 -13.50 3.94
CA LYS A 50 -3.70 -13.45 4.78
C LYS A 50 -3.75 -12.24 5.69
N PRO A 51 -3.17 -12.33 6.91
CA PRO A 51 -3.06 -11.15 7.75
C PRO A 51 -2.13 -10.14 7.08
N ARG A 52 -2.61 -8.91 6.95
CA ARG A 52 -1.80 -7.77 6.49
C ARG A 52 -1.19 -7.08 7.69
N GLY A 53 0.09 -6.73 7.61
CA GLY A 53 0.82 -6.13 8.71
C GLY A 53 0.26 -4.76 9.12
N PRO A 54 0.50 -4.35 10.38
CA PRO A 54 -0.01 -3.07 10.88
C PRO A 54 0.81 -1.89 10.34
N ILE A 55 0.14 -0.75 10.20
CA ILE A 55 0.77 0.56 10.01
C ILE A 55 0.72 1.29 11.34
N VAL A 56 1.87 1.68 11.86
CA VAL A 56 2.00 2.34 13.17
C VAL A 56 2.70 3.69 13.02
N THR A 57 2.30 4.65 13.84
CA THR A 57 2.95 5.95 13.96
C THR A 57 4.16 5.86 14.90
N SER A 58 5.06 6.84 14.82
CA SER A 58 6.29 6.87 15.64
C SER A 58 6.04 7.03 17.15
N ASP A 59 4.84 7.47 17.54
CA ASP A 59 4.37 7.51 18.93
C ASP A 59 3.57 6.24 19.32
N GLY A 60 3.57 5.21 18.48
CA GLY A 60 3.05 3.88 18.78
C GLY A 60 1.54 3.70 18.55
N ILE A 61 0.86 4.68 17.95
CA ILE A 61 -0.56 4.56 17.61
C ILE A 61 -0.73 3.79 16.31
N VAL A 62 -1.63 2.80 16.32
CA VAL A 62 -1.97 1.97 15.17
C VAL A 62 -2.89 2.75 14.22
N ALA A 63 -2.39 3.04 13.02
CA ALA A 63 -3.12 3.74 11.98
C ALA A 63 -3.96 2.79 11.11
N ALA A 64 -3.46 1.58 10.87
CA ALA A 64 -4.19 0.52 10.15
C ALA A 64 -3.80 -0.86 10.67
N VAL A 65 -4.77 -1.76 10.78
CA VAL A 65 -4.58 -3.13 11.28
C VAL A 65 -5.59 -4.07 10.63
N SER A 66 -5.24 -5.35 10.53
CA SER A 66 -6.13 -6.39 10.03
C SER A 66 -6.67 -7.26 11.16
N TYR A 67 -7.96 -7.52 11.15
CA TYR A 67 -8.64 -8.42 12.09
C TYR A 67 -9.22 -9.63 11.35
N PRO A 68 -9.29 -10.80 12.00
CA PRO A 68 -10.04 -11.93 11.46
C PRO A 68 -11.51 -11.55 11.24
N SER A 69 -12.07 -11.95 10.10
CA SER A 69 -13.47 -11.76 9.77
C SER A 69 -14.37 -12.75 10.51
N ALA A 70 -15.67 -12.44 10.58
CA ALA A 70 -16.65 -13.35 11.17
C ALA A 70 -16.87 -14.58 10.25
N PRO A 71 -17.29 -15.73 10.81
CA PRO A 71 -17.63 -16.90 10.00
C PRO A 71 -18.75 -16.60 9.00
N GLY A 72 -18.51 -16.89 7.71
CA GLY A 72 -19.48 -16.67 6.63
C GLY A 72 -19.23 -15.42 5.79
N GLU A 73 -18.28 -14.58 6.19
CA GLU A 73 -17.78 -13.49 5.36
C GLU A 73 -16.97 -14.03 4.17
N PRO A 74 -16.92 -13.30 3.02
CA PRO A 74 -16.20 -13.76 1.83
C PRO A 74 -14.68 -13.85 1.98
N TYR A 75 -14.10 -13.25 3.04
CA TYR A 75 -12.65 -13.15 3.26
C TYR A 75 -12.29 -13.43 4.71
N ASP A 76 -11.12 -14.05 4.93
CA ASP A 76 -10.66 -14.43 6.27
C ASP A 76 -10.23 -13.23 7.13
N TYR A 77 -9.81 -12.12 6.50
CA TYR A 77 -9.36 -10.91 7.20
C TYR A 77 -10.02 -9.64 6.63
N ARG A 78 -10.26 -8.69 7.52
CA ARG A 78 -10.76 -7.35 7.21
C ARG A 78 -9.78 -6.28 7.66
N ARG A 79 -9.69 -5.18 6.91
CA ARG A 79 -8.79 -4.05 7.23
C ARG A 79 -9.56 -2.98 7.99
N GLU A 80 -8.98 -2.47 9.06
CA GLU A 80 -9.56 -1.43 9.90
C GLU A 80 -8.56 -0.28 10.10
N TYR A 81 -9.09 0.95 10.17
CA TYR A 81 -8.31 2.18 10.34
C TYR A 81 -8.75 2.87 11.64
N PRO A 82 -8.17 2.51 12.81
CA PRO A 82 -8.65 2.99 14.11
C PRO A 82 -8.60 4.52 14.28
N THR A 83 -7.75 5.20 13.53
CA THR A 83 -7.62 6.66 13.54
C THR A 83 -8.65 7.37 12.66
N GLY A 84 -9.51 6.63 11.96
CA GLY A 84 -10.52 7.16 11.04
C GLY A 84 -9.91 8.06 9.98
N ASP A 85 -10.49 9.25 9.84
CA ASP A 85 -10.11 10.27 8.86
C ASP A 85 -8.76 10.97 9.15
N LEU A 86 -8.19 10.81 10.34
CA LEU A 86 -7.03 11.59 10.76
C LEU A 86 -5.75 11.29 9.95
N LEU A 87 -5.57 10.03 9.55
CA LEU A 87 -4.39 9.55 8.82
C LEU A 87 -4.71 9.04 7.42
N ALA A 88 -5.96 9.15 6.97
CA ALA A 88 -6.45 8.60 5.70
C ALA A 88 -5.64 9.09 4.50
N ASP A 89 -5.26 10.37 4.47
CA ASP A 89 -4.46 10.98 3.40
C ASP A 89 -3.05 10.37 3.27
N VAL A 90 -2.56 9.70 4.32
CA VAL A 90 -1.23 9.09 4.38
C VAL A 90 -1.31 7.58 4.31
N THR A 91 -2.16 6.94 5.12
CA THR A 91 -2.34 5.49 5.05
C THR A 91 -2.88 5.10 3.68
N GLY A 92 -3.80 5.92 3.16
CA GLY A 92 -4.69 5.53 2.08
C GLY A 92 -5.70 4.51 2.59
N TYR A 93 -6.22 3.72 1.65
CA TYR A 93 -7.10 2.61 1.94
C TYR A 93 -6.59 1.34 1.26
N PHE A 94 -7.18 0.21 1.66
CA PHE A 94 -7.01 -1.10 1.06
C PHE A 94 -8.38 -1.75 1.04
N THR A 95 -8.92 -1.94 -0.16
CA THR A 95 -10.24 -2.52 -0.39
C THR A 95 -10.15 -3.52 -1.54
N PHE A 96 -10.95 -4.57 -1.48
CA PHE A 96 -10.94 -5.64 -2.47
C PHE A 96 -11.30 -5.11 -3.87
N ALA A 97 -12.27 -4.20 -3.93
CA ALA A 97 -12.85 -3.71 -5.18
C ALA A 97 -11.97 -2.71 -5.93
N PHE A 98 -11.20 -1.90 -5.19
CA PHE A 98 -10.47 -0.74 -5.72
C PHE A 98 -8.96 -0.78 -5.41
N GLY A 99 -8.48 -1.87 -4.81
CA GLY A 99 -7.07 -2.06 -4.48
C GLY A 99 -6.60 -1.20 -3.31
N SER A 100 -5.31 -0.86 -3.32
CA SER A 100 -4.65 -0.05 -2.30
C SER A 100 -4.23 1.32 -2.80
N THR A 101 -4.10 2.28 -1.88
CA THR A 101 -3.56 3.63 -2.17
C THR A 101 -2.48 4.04 -1.16
N GLN A 102 -1.77 5.15 -1.42
CA GLN A 102 -0.75 5.74 -0.54
C GLN A 102 0.20 4.72 0.13
N VAL A 103 0.35 4.71 1.46
CA VAL A 103 1.24 3.79 2.20
C VAL A 103 0.80 2.34 2.02
N GLU A 104 -0.51 2.07 2.03
CA GLU A 104 -1.05 0.73 1.77
C GLU A 104 -0.59 0.19 0.41
N ARG A 105 -0.45 1.04 -0.61
CA ARG A 105 0.09 0.65 -1.92
C ARG A 105 1.61 0.62 -1.97
N LEU A 106 2.25 1.68 -1.48
CA LEU A 106 3.71 1.86 -1.57
C LEU A 106 4.49 0.79 -0.82
N TYR A 107 3.98 0.38 0.35
CA TYR A 107 4.58 -0.66 1.17
C TYR A 107 3.78 -1.95 1.16
N GLY A 108 2.97 -2.16 0.11
CA GLY A 108 2.10 -3.33 0.01
C GLY A 108 2.87 -4.65 0.08
N ASP A 109 4.08 -4.71 -0.46
CA ASP A 109 4.92 -5.91 -0.40
C ASP A 109 5.41 -6.23 1.02
N VAL A 110 5.74 -5.20 1.80
CA VAL A 110 6.14 -5.36 3.22
C VAL A 110 4.93 -5.81 4.03
N LEU A 111 3.80 -5.13 3.84
CA LEU A 111 2.55 -5.38 4.55
C LEU A 111 1.96 -6.76 4.25
N SER A 112 2.14 -7.28 3.03
CA SER A 112 1.67 -8.61 2.63
C SER A 112 2.71 -9.73 2.81
N GLY A 113 3.95 -9.39 3.19
CA GLY A 113 5.01 -10.38 3.43
C GLY A 113 5.62 -10.95 2.15
N THR A 114 5.53 -10.25 1.02
CA THR A 114 5.97 -10.73 -0.31
C THR A 114 7.36 -10.22 -0.71
N THR A 115 8.10 -9.52 0.16
CA THR A 115 9.46 -9.08 -0.18
C THR A 115 10.41 -10.26 -0.40
N ALA A 116 11.43 -10.10 -1.25
CA ALA A 116 12.37 -11.16 -1.59
C ALA A 116 13.07 -11.78 -0.36
N GLU A 117 13.35 -10.97 0.67
CA GLU A 117 13.91 -11.45 1.94
C GLU A 117 12.91 -12.30 2.73
N GLN A 118 11.62 -11.93 2.74
CA GLN A 118 10.56 -12.70 3.39
C GLN A 118 10.22 -13.98 2.63
N GLN A 119 10.31 -13.99 1.29
CA GLN A 119 10.11 -15.20 0.47
C GLN A 119 11.22 -16.24 0.68
N VAL A 120 12.48 -15.80 0.89
CA VAL A 120 13.58 -16.72 1.22
C VAL A 120 13.42 -17.30 2.63
N ARG A 121 12.95 -16.50 3.60
CA ARG A 121 12.63 -16.99 4.95
C ARG A 121 11.46 -17.96 4.94
N SER A 122 10.40 -17.68 4.18
CA SER A 122 9.22 -18.54 4.11
C SER A 122 9.49 -19.91 3.48
N LEU A 123 10.50 -20.05 2.61
CA LEU A 123 10.96 -21.37 2.16
C LEU A 123 11.55 -22.23 3.29
N GLY A 124 12.17 -21.60 4.28
CA GLY A 124 12.58 -22.24 5.53
C GLY A 124 11.39 -22.55 6.44
N ASP A 125 10.42 -21.63 6.52
CA ASP A 125 9.24 -21.81 7.37
C ASP A 125 8.18 -22.78 6.81
N LEU A 126 8.17 -23.06 5.50
CA LEU A 126 7.38 -24.15 4.94
C LEU A 126 7.77 -25.53 5.53
N LEU A 127 8.96 -25.66 6.12
CA LEU A 127 9.38 -26.84 6.88
C LEU A 127 9.00 -26.74 8.37
N SER A 128 8.75 -25.54 8.91
CA SER A 128 8.46 -25.26 10.33
C SER A 128 6.96 -25.05 10.63
N GLY A 129 6.15 -24.72 9.62
CA GLY A 129 4.71 -24.47 9.73
C GLY A 129 4.32 -23.03 10.08
N ASP A 130 5.26 -22.08 10.12
CA ASP A 130 4.99 -20.69 10.48
C ASP A 130 4.69 -19.84 9.22
N VAL A 131 3.46 -19.35 9.05
CA VAL A 131 2.95 -18.83 7.76
C VAL A 131 2.77 -17.31 7.74
N ASP A 132 3.01 -16.62 8.86
CA ASP A 132 2.75 -15.18 8.98
C ASP A 132 4.02 -14.35 8.70
N ALA A 133 4.31 -14.20 7.40
CA ALA A 133 5.44 -13.39 6.92
C ALA A 133 5.15 -11.88 6.86
N ALA A 134 3.97 -11.42 7.28
CA ALA A 134 3.56 -10.01 7.14
C ALA A 134 4.44 -9.07 7.98
N GLY A 135 4.98 -8.03 7.34
CA GLY A 135 5.79 -7.00 7.98
C GLY A 135 4.99 -5.78 8.40
N SER A 136 5.43 -5.08 9.44
CA SER A 136 4.84 -3.82 9.89
C SER A 136 5.52 -2.60 9.23
N VAL A 137 4.76 -1.53 9.02
CA VAL A 137 5.31 -0.24 8.56
C VAL A 137 5.22 0.77 9.70
N GLU A 138 6.37 1.34 10.09
CA GLU A 138 6.45 2.43 11.06
C GLU A 138 6.60 3.77 10.34
N LEU A 139 5.66 4.68 10.56
CA LEU A 139 5.62 6.03 10.01
C LEU A 139 6.38 7.00 10.91
N ALA A 140 7.11 7.93 10.31
CA ALA A 140 7.74 9.03 11.05
C ALA A 140 6.74 10.03 11.67
N LEU A 141 5.48 9.96 11.23
CA LEU A 141 4.36 10.75 11.71
C LEU A 141 4.10 10.48 13.19
N ARG A 142 3.59 11.50 13.86
CA ARG A 142 3.08 11.37 15.23
C ARG A 142 1.59 11.66 15.23
N HIS A 143 0.84 10.81 15.91
CA HIS A 143 -0.60 10.97 16.05
C HIS A 143 -0.95 12.30 16.77
N ASP A 144 -0.18 12.69 17.79
CA ASP A 144 -0.39 13.95 18.51
C ASP A 144 -0.25 15.20 17.62
N ALA A 145 0.81 15.24 16.79
CA ALA A 145 1.07 16.33 15.85
C ALA A 145 0.02 16.38 14.73
N GLN A 146 -0.39 15.20 14.22
CA GLN A 146 -1.45 15.09 13.22
C GLN A 146 -2.80 15.62 13.78
N SER A 147 -3.14 15.24 15.01
CA SER A 147 -4.35 15.69 15.71
C SER A 147 -4.36 17.20 15.89
N LEU A 148 -3.22 17.78 16.27
CA LEU A 148 -3.06 19.22 16.40
C LEU A 148 -3.21 19.92 15.04
N ALA A 149 -2.64 19.37 13.96
CA ALA A 149 -2.78 19.90 12.61
C ALA A 149 -4.26 19.96 12.18
N LYS A 150 -5.01 18.88 12.40
CA LYS A 150 -6.46 18.83 12.16
C LYS A 150 -7.22 19.88 12.96
N PHE A 151 -6.93 19.96 14.26
CA PHE A 151 -7.54 20.96 15.14
C PHE A 151 -7.27 22.39 14.67
N MET A 152 -6.03 22.70 14.27
CA MET A 152 -5.64 24.04 13.81
C MET A 152 -6.27 24.42 12.46
N LEU A 153 -6.46 23.46 11.54
CA LEU A 153 -7.20 23.70 10.30
C LEU A 153 -8.67 24.07 10.58
N ALA A 154 -9.26 23.53 11.65
CA ALA A 154 -10.59 23.91 12.14
C ALA A 154 -11.66 23.85 11.04
N GLY A 155 -11.62 22.81 10.20
CA GLY A 155 -12.55 22.59 9.09
C GLY A 155 -12.32 23.47 7.85
N ARG A 156 -11.29 24.32 7.84
CA ARG A 156 -10.92 25.11 6.66
C ARG A 156 -10.27 24.23 5.61
N THR A 157 -10.63 24.43 4.34
CA THR A 157 -9.97 23.76 3.21
C THR A 157 -8.50 24.16 3.16
N GLY A 158 -7.60 23.18 3.12
CA GLY A 158 -6.15 23.38 3.10
C GLY A 158 -5.39 22.21 3.69
N SER A 159 -4.08 22.38 3.84
CA SER A 159 -3.19 21.36 4.38
C SER A 159 -2.14 21.93 5.33
N VAL A 160 -1.62 21.08 6.20
CA VAL A 160 -0.55 21.39 7.16
C VAL A 160 0.50 20.29 7.09
N VAL A 161 1.76 20.69 6.92
CA VAL A 161 2.93 19.80 6.94
C VAL A 161 3.90 20.27 8.02
N VAL A 162 4.32 19.34 8.87
CA VAL A 162 5.35 19.56 9.90
C VAL A 162 6.49 18.60 9.64
N LEU A 163 7.69 19.14 9.40
CA LEU A 163 8.89 18.39 9.10
C LEU A 163 10.00 18.76 10.08
N GLU A 164 10.76 17.76 10.52
CA GLU A 164 12.01 17.95 11.25
C GLU A 164 13.17 18.26 10.27
N PRO A 165 13.73 19.49 10.27
CA PRO A 165 14.69 19.89 9.24
C PRO A 165 16.02 19.13 9.26
N LYS A 166 16.41 18.58 10.41
CA LYS A 166 17.69 17.87 10.57
C LYS A 166 17.66 16.47 9.98
N THR A 167 16.52 15.79 10.07
CA THR A 167 16.36 14.38 9.68
C THR A 167 15.54 14.21 8.40
N GLY A 168 14.75 15.23 8.05
CA GLY A 168 13.74 15.12 6.99
C GLY A 168 12.48 14.37 7.41
N ALA A 169 12.36 13.96 8.67
CA ALA A 169 11.21 13.23 9.17
C ALA A 169 9.94 14.09 9.13
N ILE A 170 8.91 13.60 8.45
CA ILE A 170 7.58 14.21 8.44
C ILE A 170 6.85 13.81 9.72
N ARG A 171 6.55 14.77 10.58
CA ARG A 171 5.89 14.58 11.88
C ARG A 171 4.38 14.76 11.82
N ALA A 172 3.89 15.61 10.92
CA ALA A 172 2.47 15.71 10.56
C ALA A 172 2.33 16.04 9.07
N MET A 173 1.31 15.50 8.42
CA MET A 173 0.92 15.77 7.03
C MET A 173 -0.58 15.53 6.92
N TYR A 174 -1.36 16.58 7.11
CA TYR A 174 -2.82 16.52 7.16
C TYR A 174 -3.44 17.43 6.10
N SER A 175 -4.47 16.97 5.41
CA SER A 175 -5.27 17.75 4.46
C SER A 175 -6.73 17.78 4.88
N ASN A 176 -7.43 18.85 4.52
CA ASN A 176 -8.86 19.00 4.73
C ASN A 176 -9.51 19.61 3.46
N PRO A 177 -10.63 19.07 2.97
CA PRO A 177 -11.34 17.89 3.49
C PRO A 177 -10.57 16.58 3.27
N THR A 178 -11.00 15.56 4.00
CA THR A 178 -10.47 14.18 3.96
C THR A 178 -11.64 13.21 4.12
N TYR A 179 -11.38 11.90 4.18
CA TYR A 179 -12.38 10.83 4.24
C TYR A 179 -12.02 9.82 5.34
N ASP A 180 -13.00 9.07 5.82
CA ASP A 180 -12.76 7.91 6.68
C ASP A 180 -12.76 6.64 5.82
N PRO A 181 -11.63 5.90 5.69
CA PRO A 181 -11.58 4.66 4.92
C PRO A 181 -12.58 3.61 5.41
N ASN A 182 -12.92 3.61 6.71
CA ASN A 182 -13.79 2.60 7.30
C ASN A 182 -15.22 2.63 6.73
N THR A 183 -15.62 3.70 6.04
CA THR A 183 -16.96 3.81 5.44
C THR A 183 -17.15 2.89 4.23
N PHE A 184 -16.07 2.49 3.55
CA PHE A 184 -16.17 1.68 2.32
C PHE A 184 -15.21 0.48 2.26
N VAL A 185 -14.15 0.41 3.08
CA VAL A 185 -13.14 -0.68 2.96
C VAL A 185 -13.70 -2.09 3.21
N ASN A 186 -14.71 -2.21 4.06
CA ASN A 186 -15.37 -3.47 4.41
C ASN A 186 -16.81 -3.55 3.86
N ALA A 187 -17.22 -2.60 3.01
CA ALA A 187 -18.55 -2.59 2.43
C ALA A 187 -18.62 -3.49 1.18
N ASP A 188 -19.83 -3.88 0.79
CA ASP A 188 -20.07 -4.56 -0.48
C ASP A 188 -19.64 -3.68 -1.66
N PHE A 189 -19.31 -4.32 -2.78
CA PHE A 189 -18.79 -3.65 -3.97
C PHE A 189 -19.62 -2.43 -4.40
N GLU A 190 -20.95 -2.58 -4.44
CA GLU A 190 -21.87 -1.51 -4.88
C GLU A 190 -21.82 -0.29 -3.96
N VAL A 191 -21.86 -0.51 -2.63
CA VAL A 191 -21.80 0.55 -1.62
C VAL A 191 -20.42 1.23 -1.62
N ALA A 192 -19.35 0.44 -1.73
CA ALA A 192 -18.00 0.98 -1.81
C ALA A 192 -17.81 1.82 -3.08
N GLN A 193 -18.34 1.36 -4.21
CA GLN A 193 -18.30 2.08 -5.48
C GLN A 193 -19.05 3.41 -5.41
N GLU A 194 -20.26 3.41 -4.86
CA GLU A 194 -21.06 4.62 -4.68
C GLU A 194 -20.32 5.62 -3.79
N THR A 195 -19.86 5.19 -2.61
CA THR A 195 -19.15 6.05 -1.64
C THR A 195 -17.89 6.66 -2.25
N ILE A 196 -17.05 5.87 -2.92
CA ILE A 196 -15.83 6.37 -3.56
C ILE A 196 -16.18 7.35 -4.70
N THR A 197 -17.20 7.06 -5.50
CA THR A 197 -17.64 7.92 -6.59
C THR A 197 -18.17 9.26 -6.07
N GLU A 198 -18.92 9.25 -4.97
CA GLU A 198 -19.37 10.46 -4.29
C GLU A 198 -18.19 11.30 -3.78
N LEU A 199 -17.22 10.67 -3.12
CA LEU A 199 -16.01 11.35 -2.64
C LEU A 199 -15.17 11.93 -3.79
N GLN A 200 -15.08 11.23 -4.94
CA GLN A 200 -14.37 11.73 -6.12
C GLN A 200 -15.06 12.93 -6.76
N ASN A 201 -16.39 12.96 -6.78
CA ASN A 201 -17.20 13.99 -7.43
C ASN A 201 -17.54 15.18 -6.52
N ALA A 202 -17.22 15.09 -5.21
CA ALA A 202 -17.35 16.21 -4.29
C ALA A 202 -16.45 17.38 -4.72
N GLU A 203 -16.93 18.61 -4.52
CA GLU A 203 -16.30 19.86 -5.02
C GLU A 203 -14.82 20.00 -4.62
N ASP A 204 -14.48 19.55 -3.40
CA ASP A 204 -13.12 19.62 -2.84
C ASP A 204 -12.33 18.30 -2.93
N ASN A 205 -12.89 17.28 -3.59
CA ASN A 205 -12.31 15.93 -3.80
C ASN A 205 -11.55 15.37 -2.57
N PRO A 206 -12.24 14.95 -1.49
CA PRO A 206 -11.62 14.52 -0.25
C PRO A 206 -10.66 13.33 -0.37
N LEU A 207 -10.73 12.53 -1.44
CA LEU A 207 -9.78 11.43 -1.67
C LEU A 207 -8.37 11.92 -2.04
N LEU A 208 -8.25 13.19 -2.43
CA LEU A 208 -7.01 13.78 -2.88
C LEU A 208 -6.35 14.55 -1.73
N ALA A 209 -5.15 14.09 -1.35
CA ALA A 209 -4.36 14.71 -0.31
C ALA A 209 -3.71 16.01 -0.80
N GLN A 210 -4.33 17.15 -0.45
CA GLN A 210 -3.87 18.48 -0.84
C GLN A 210 -2.40 18.77 -0.47
N ALA A 211 -1.89 18.17 0.60
CA ALA A 211 -0.51 18.36 1.06
C ALA A 211 0.57 17.97 0.04
N TYR A 212 0.31 16.99 -0.84
CA TYR A 212 1.32 16.49 -1.80
C TYR A 212 0.79 16.16 -3.19
N GLN A 213 -0.53 16.14 -3.40
CA GLN A 213 -1.15 15.85 -4.69
C GLN A 213 -1.67 17.12 -5.39
N GLU A 214 -1.87 18.22 -4.66
CA GLU A 214 -2.26 19.51 -5.23
C GLU A 214 -1.09 20.48 -5.41
N ARG A 215 -1.30 21.48 -6.27
CA ARG A 215 -0.34 22.55 -6.53
C ARG A 215 -0.98 23.91 -6.30
N TYR A 216 -0.44 24.66 -5.34
CA TYR A 216 -0.86 26.01 -5.02
C TYR A 216 0.19 27.03 -5.42
N MET A 217 -0.25 28.26 -5.71
CA MET A 217 0.68 29.37 -5.96
C MET A 217 1.34 29.78 -4.64
N PRO A 218 2.68 29.71 -4.50
CA PRO A 218 3.35 29.93 -3.22
C PRO A 218 3.34 31.40 -2.77
N GLY A 219 3.11 32.34 -3.69
CA GLY A 219 3.04 33.77 -3.38
C GLY A 219 4.29 34.27 -2.67
N SER A 220 4.11 35.04 -1.58
CA SER A 220 5.24 35.62 -0.84
C SER A 220 6.16 34.58 -0.17
N THR A 221 5.74 33.34 0.04
CA THR A 221 6.63 32.30 0.58
C THR A 221 7.78 31.96 -0.36
N PHE A 222 7.59 32.14 -1.68
CA PHE A 222 8.63 31.88 -2.68
C PHE A 222 9.74 32.95 -2.70
N LYS A 223 9.52 34.12 -2.09
CA LYS A 223 10.52 35.19 -2.04
C LYS A 223 11.80 34.75 -1.35
N VAL A 224 11.73 33.80 -0.41
CA VAL A 224 12.92 33.20 0.24
C VAL A 224 13.85 32.56 -0.80
N VAL A 225 13.29 31.86 -1.79
CA VAL A 225 14.07 31.25 -2.89
C VAL A 225 14.67 32.33 -3.78
N THR A 226 13.88 33.33 -4.19
CA THR A 226 14.37 34.44 -5.02
C THR A 226 15.49 35.21 -4.34
N THR A 227 15.37 35.49 -3.04
CA THR A 227 16.43 36.13 -2.25
C THR A 227 17.66 35.22 -2.15
N GLY A 228 17.48 33.93 -1.91
CA GLY A 228 18.59 32.97 -1.83
C GLY A 228 19.40 32.84 -3.13
N ILE A 229 18.75 33.00 -4.30
CA ILE A 229 19.43 33.01 -5.61
C ILE A 229 20.21 34.33 -5.83
N ALA A 230 19.74 35.44 -5.24
CA ALA A 230 20.36 36.75 -5.41
C ALA A 230 21.57 36.99 -4.48
N LEU A 231 21.73 36.18 -3.43
CA LEU A 231 22.87 36.19 -2.51
C LEU A 231 24.05 35.37 -3.04
#